data_AF-A0A925WH80-F1
#
_entry.id   AF-A0A925WH80-F1
#
_cell.length_a   1.000
_cell.length_b   1.000
_cell.length_c   1.000
_cell.angle_alpha   90.00
_cell.angle_beta   90.00
_cell.angle_gamma   90.00
#
_symmetry.space_group_name_H-M   'P 1'
#
loop_
_entity.id
_entity.type
_entity.pdbx_description
1 polymer ?
#
loop_
_entity_poly.entity_id
_entity_poly.type
_entity_poly.pdbx_seq_one_letter_code
_entity_poly.pdbx_strand_id
1 'polypeptide(L)'
;MDRKSILIVVACIGLLIGWNVLVNKLYPPKPASPGLTNSVSSAQSLPLTNGTGTSAIAPANLTAISSNAAPLTADTSAPEQTMVVTNENARYTFTSHGGGLKLVELTGASTPRERKQGRIPL
;
A
#
# COMPACT_ATOMS: atom_id res chain seq x y z
N MET A 1 -25.48 -24.16 -0.56
CA MET A 1 -24.45 -23.36 0.14
C MET A 1 -24.35 -23.86 1.56
N ASP A 2 -23.14 -24.13 2.05
CA ASP A 2 -22.93 -24.57 3.43
C ASP A 2 -23.58 -23.59 4.41
N ARG A 3 -24.50 -24.10 5.23
CA ARG A 3 -25.30 -23.30 6.18
C ARG A 3 -24.43 -22.48 7.14
N LYS A 4 -23.19 -22.93 7.36
CA LYS A 4 -22.16 -22.24 8.14
C LYS A 4 -21.54 -21.08 7.35
N SER A 5 -21.22 -21.30 6.06
CA SER A 5 -20.63 -20.28 5.20
C SER A 5 -21.55 -19.07 5.04
N ILE A 6 -22.86 -19.29 4.83
CA ILE A 6 -23.83 -18.20 4.72
C ILE A 6 -23.99 -17.41 6.04
N LEU A 7 -23.90 -18.06 7.21
CA LEU A 7 -23.94 -17.36 8.50
C LEU A 7 -22.74 -16.43 8.69
N ILE A 8 -21.54 -16.87 8.32
CA ILE A 8 -20.33 -16.03 8.38
C ILE A 8 -20.49 -14.80 7.46
N VAL A 9 -20.99 -15.00 6.24
CA VAL A 9 -21.18 -13.90 5.27
C VAL A 9 -22.20 -12.89 5.79
N VAL A 10 -23.34 -13.36 6.32
CA VAL A 10 -24.37 -12.47 6.89
C VAL A 10 -23.84 -11.70 8.10
N ALA A 11 -23.07 -12.35 8.97
CA ALA A 11 -22.43 -11.68 10.11
C ALA A 11 -21.43 -10.60 9.66
N CYS A 12 -20.65 -10.87 8.63
CA CYS A 12 -19.68 -9.92 8.07
C CYS A 12 -20.37 -8.70 7.45
N ILE A 13 -21.44 -8.93 6.68
CA ILE A 13 -22.26 -7.84 6.11
C ILE A 13 -22.90 -7.01 7.23
N GLY A 14 -23.45 -7.66 8.26
CA GLY A 14 -24.01 -6.97 9.42
C GLY A 14 -22.99 -6.10 10.16
N LEU A 15 -21.76 -6.59 10.31
CA LEU A 15 -20.66 -5.84 10.92
C LEU A 15 -20.29 -4.60 10.09
N LEU A 16 -20.20 -4.73 8.77
CA LEU A 16 -19.86 -3.61 7.88
C LEU A 16 -20.94 -2.51 7.90
N ILE A 17 -22.21 -2.91 7.87
CA ILE A 17 -23.33 -1.95 7.93
C ILE A 17 -23.39 -1.29 9.32
N GLY A 18 -23.22 -2.07 10.38
CA GLY A 18 -23.26 -1.59 11.76
C GLY A 18 -22.03 -0.79 12.21
N TRP A 19 -20.94 -0.84 11.44
CA TRP A 19 -19.65 -0.26 11.82
C TRP A 19 -19.75 1.23 12.15
N ASN A 20 -20.45 2.02 11.32
CA ASN A 20 -20.61 3.46 11.54
C ASN A 20 -21.36 3.77 12.85
N VAL A 21 -22.43 3.03 13.16
CA VAL A 21 -23.19 3.20 14.41
C VAL A 21 -22.33 2.83 15.61
N LEU A 22 -21.56 1.74 15.50
CA LEU A 22 -20.67 1.27 16.54
C LEU A 22 -19.54 2.27 16.82
N VAL A 23 -18.90 2.79 15.77
CA VAL A 23 -17.85 3.81 15.87
C VAL A 23 -18.41 5.10 16.45
N ASN A 24 -19.56 5.59 16.00
CA ASN A 24 -20.14 6.82 16.53
C ASN A 24 -20.60 6.69 17.99
N LYS A 25 -20.93 5.48 18.44
CA LYS A 25 -21.29 5.21 19.84
C LYS A 25 -20.08 5.04 20.75
N LEU A 26 -18.99 4.44 20.24
CA LEU A 26 -17.74 4.24 20.99
C LEU A 26 -16.85 5.51 20.98
N TYR A 27 -16.89 6.27 19.89
CA TYR A 27 -16.14 7.50 19.65
C TYR A 27 -17.10 8.56 19.10
N PRO A 28 -17.91 9.20 19.96
CA PRO A 28 -18.76 10.29 19.53
C PRO A 28 -17.88 11.39 18.89
N PRO A 29 -18.21 11.85 17.67
CA PRO A 29 -17.48 12.95 17.06
C PRO A 29 -17.62 14.17 17.95
N LYS A 30 -16.48 14.71 18.42
CA LYS A 30 -16.50 15.97 19.15
C LYS A 30 -17.11 17.03 18.23
N PRO A 31 -18.13 17.78 18.67
CA PRO A 31 -18.69 18.84 17.84
C PRO A 31 -17.57 19.82 17.51
N ALA A 32 -17.35 20.05 16.21
CA ALA A 32 -16.45 21.09 15.76
C ALA A 32 -17.01 22.42 16.27
N SER A 33 -16.25 23.11 17.11
CA SER A 33 -16.60 24.45 17.56
C SER A 33 -16.85 25.33 16.32
N PRO A 34 -18.03 25.96 16.19
CA PRO A 34 -18.29 26.89 15.09
C PRO A 34 -17.31 28.07 15.22
N GLY A 35 -16.23 28.09 14.43
CA GLY A 35 -15.27 29.20 14.51
C GLY A 35 -13.90 29.07 13.85
N LEU A 36 -13.52 27.96 13.22
CA LEU A 36 -12.17 27.81 12.62
C LEU A 36 -12.18 27.45 11.11
N THR A 37 -13.22 27.81 10.38
CA THR A 37 -13.32 27.62 8.91
C THR A 37 -12.62 28.72 8.11
N ASN A 38 -11.94 29.69 8.74
CA ASN A 38 -11.18 30.73 8.02
C ASN A 38 -9.71 30.82 8.49
N SER A 39 -8.95 29.74 8.35
CA SER A 39 -7.50 29.89 8.17
C SER A 39 -7.16 29.52 6.73
N VAL A 40 -7.19 30.54 5.88
CA VAL A 40 -6.52 30.48 4.57
C VAL A 40 -5.04 30.38 4.88
N SER A 41 -4.46 29.17 4.77
CA SER A 41 -3.01 29.04 4.73
C SER A 41 -2.54 29.76 3.48
N SER A 42 -1.90 30.91 3.71
CA SER A 42 -1.35 31.81 2.69
C SER A 42 -0.60 31.02 1.61
N ALA A 43 -0.91 31.33 0.36
CA ALA A 43 -0.19 30.84 -0.81
C ALA A 43 1.34 30.93 -0.59
N GLN A 44 2.02 29.80 -0.70
CA GLN A 44 3.47 29.78 -0.79
C GLN A 44 3.83 30.22 -2.22
N SER A 45 3.93 31.54 -2.40
CA SER A 45 4.47 32.18 -3.59
C SER A 45 5.90 31.71 -3.83
N LEU A 46 6.19 31.43 -5.10
CA LEU A 46 7.52 31.16 -5.64
C LEU A 46 8.53 32.23 -5.18
N PRO A 47 9.82 31.89 -5.01
CA PRO A 47 10.82 32.89 -4.68
C PRO A 47 11.03 33.84 -5.87
N LEU A 48 10.53 35.08 -5.75
CA LEU A 48 10.97 36.19 -6.57
C LEU A 48 12.17 36.84 -5.88
N THR A 49 13.31 36.81 -6.56
CA THR A 49 14.55 37.52 -6.23
C THR A 49 14.28 39.03 -6.12
N ASN A 50 14.87 39.65 -5.09
CA ASN A 50 14.85 41.08 -4.69
C ASN A 50 13.64 41.59 -3.88
N GLY A 51 13.89 41.81 -2.59
CA GLY A 51 13.06 42.62 -1.69
C GLY A 51 13.69 42.72 -0.31
N THR A 52 14.47 43.78 -0.07
CA THR A 52 15.12 44.11 1.20
C THR A 52 14.12 44.36 2.32
N GLY A 53 14.25 43.64 3.43
CA GLY A 53 13.44 43.86 4.65
C GLY A 53 13.99 43.09 5.84
N THR A 54 14.94 43.70 6.56
CA THR A 54 15.59 43.19 7.77
C THR A 54 14.60 43.02 8.93
N SER A 55 14.57 41.84 9.52
CA SER A 55 14.41 41.64 10.97
C SER A 55 15.08 40.33 11.36
N ALA A 56 16.24 40.46 11.99
CA ALA A 56 17.07 39.37 12.44
C ALA A 56 16.45 38.68 13.66
N ILE A 57 16.00 37.44 13.48
CA ILE A 57 15.81 36.49 14.57
C ILE A 57 16.90 35.45 14.39
N ALA A 58 17.86 35.44 15.31
CA ALA A 58 18.93 34.46 15.32
C ALA A 58 18.31 33.05 15.43
N PRO A 59 18.47 32.17 14.43
CA PRO A 59 18.03 30.79 14.58
C PRO A 59 18.99 30.08 15.52
N ALA A 60 18.44 29.39 16.52
CA ALA A 60 19.21 28.42 17.28
C ALA A 60 19.84 27.42 16.30
N ASN A 61 21.16 27.28 16.34
CA ASN A 61 21.90 26.30 15.56
C ASN A 61 21.49 24.89 16.02
N LEU A 62 20.44 24.35 15.39
CA LEU A 62 20.18 22.92 15.43
C LEU A 62 21.17 22.27 14.49
N THR A 63 22.23 21.68 15.04
CA THR A 63 23.15 20.85 14.28
C THR A 63 22.37 19.69 13.68
N ALA A 64 22.02 19.81 12.39
CA ALA A 64 21.41 18.72 11.66
C ALA A 64 22.41 17.56 11.64
N ILE A 65 22.08 16.47 12.34
CA ILE A 65 22.74 15.19 12.13
C ILE A 65 22.36 14.75 10.72
N SER A 66 23.28 14.99 9.79
CA SER A 66 23.19 14.44 8.44
C SER A 66 23.24 12.92 8.56
N SER A 67 22.08 12.25 8.51
CA SER A 67 22.07 10.81 8.34
C SER A 67 22.43 10.54 6.88
N ASN A 68 23.73 10.39 6.64
CA ASN A 68 24.25 9.96 5.36
C ASN A 68 24.02 8.45 5.22
N ALA A 69 22.76 8.01 5.34
CA ALA A 69 22.39 6.64 5.04
C ALA A 69 22.50 6.47 3.53
N ALA A 70 23.52 5.70 3.11
CA ALA A 70 23.66 5.32 1.71
C ALA A 70 22.35 4.66 1.25
N PRO A 71 21.83 5.00 0.05
CA PRO A 71 20.70 4.27 -0.49
C PRO A 71 21.10 2.80 -0.60
N LEU A 72 20.23 1.91 -0.11
CA LEU A 72 20.38 0.47 -0.29
C LEU A 72 20.12 0.17 -1.78
N THR A 73 21.14 0.36 -2.62
CA THR A 73 21.10 -0.04 -4.02
C THR A 73 21.28 -1.55 -4.09
N ALA A 74 20.21 -2.25 -4.47
CA ALA A 74 20.29 -3.67 -4.78
C ALA A 74 20.99 -3.86 -6.13
N ASP A 75 22.19 -4.44 -6.10
CA ASP A 75 22.94 -4.81 -7.29
C ASP A 75 22.19 -5.90 -8.07
N THR A 76 21.38 -5.50 -9.05
CA THR A 76 20.56 -6.41 -9.88
C THR A 76 21.40 -7.16 -10.93
N SER A 77 22.72 -6.89 -11.00
CA SER A 77 23.62 -7.48 -11.99
C SER A 77 24.32 -8.77 -11.52
N ALA A 78 24.14 -9.18 -10.26
CA ALA A 78 24.67 -10.44 -9.75
C ALA A 78 23.84 -11.65 -10.25
N PRO A 79 24.42 -12.84 -10.44
CA PRO A 79 23.66 -14.03 -10.84
C PRO A 79 22.57 -14.35 -9.81
N GLU A 80 21.31 -14.43 -10.26
CA GLU A 80 20.17 -14.69 -9.38
C GLU A 80 20.24 -16.12 -8.80
N GLN A 81 20.12 -16.26 -7.48
CA GLN A 81 19.93 -17.55 -6.85
C GLN A 81 18.43 -17.75 -6.58
N THR A 82 17.87 -18.84 -7.09
CA THR A 82 16.45 -19.18 -6.88
C THR A 82 16.29 -20.25 -5.82
N MET A 83 15.41 -20.02 -4.85
CA MET A 83 15.03 -21.00 -3.83
C MET A 83 13.62 -21.51 -4.08
N VAL A 84 13.40 -22.82 -3.99
CA VAL A 84 12.10 -23.44 -4.24
C VAL A 84 11.53 -24.01 -2.95
N VAL A 85 10.30 -23.62 -2.63
CA VAL A 85 9.54 -24.13 -1.47
C VAL A 85 8.25 -24.77 -1.99
N THR A 86 8.00 -26.02 -1.62
CA THR A 86 6.82 -26.76 -2.11
C THR A 86 5.94 -27.19 -0.94
N ASN A 87 4.63 -27.07 -1.13
CA ASN A 87 3.59 -27.60 -0.26
C ASN A 87 2.61 -28.44 -1.09
N GLU A 88 1.65 -29.09 -0.45
CA GLU A 88 0.59 -29.90 -1.09
C GLU A 88 -0.18 -29.14 -2.18
N ASN A 89 -0.34 -27.82 -2.04
CA ASN A 89 -1.16 -27.01 -2.94
C ASN A 89 -0.38 -26.28 -4.05
N ALA A 90 0.91 -25.98 -3.82
CA ALA A 90 1.71 -25.20 -4.76
C ALA A 90 3.23 -25.32 -4.53
N ARG A 91 3.97 -25.01 -5.59
CA ARG A 91 5.43 -24.85 -5.62
C ARG A 91 5.77 -23.38 -5.87
N TYR A 92 6.44 -22.78 -4.89
CA TYR A 92 6.87 -21.39 -4.88
C TYR A 92 8.35 -21.30 -5.24
N THR A 93 8.71 -20.36 -6.10
CA THR A 93 10.10 -20.02 -6.42
C THR A 93 10.37 -18.59 -6.00
N PHE A 94 11.34 -18.40 -5.12
CA PHE A 94 11.80 -17.12 -4.62
C PHE A 94 13.12 -16.73 -5.28
N THR A 95 13.36 -15.42 -5.45
CA THR A 95 14.61 -14.88 -5.98
C THR A 95 15.44 -14.21 -4.88
N SER A 96 16.75 -14.42 -4.89
CA SER A 96 17.70 -13.74 -4.01
C SER A 96 17.78 -12.24 -4.28
N HIS A 97 17.38 -11.78 -5.47
CA HIS A 97 17.29 -10.36 -5.79
C HIS A 97 16.04 -9.77 -5.15
N GLY A 98 16.23 -9.06 -4.04
CA GLY A 98 15.12 -8.44 -3.29
C GLY A 98 14.23 -9.42 -2.53
N GLY A 99 14.56 -10.72 -2.48
CA GLY A 99 13.87 -11.72 -1.66
C GLY A 99 12.42 -12.05 -2.08
N GLY A 100 12.01 -11.62 -3.28
CA GLY A 100 10.62 -11.70 -3.72
C GLY A 100 10.20 -13.08 -4.25
N LEU A 101 8.88 -13.26 -4.39
CA LEU A 101 8.26 -14.37 -5.10
C LEU A 101 8.38 -14.16 -6.61
N LYS A 102 9.02 -15.10 -7.31
CA LYS A 102 9.22 -15.06 -8.76
C LYS A 102 8.21 -15.91 -9.54
N LEU A 103 7.85 -17.09 -9.03
CA LEU A 103 6.91 -18.01 -9.68
C LEU A 103 6.12 -18.82 -8.65
N VAL A 104 4.85 -19.09 -8.95
CA VAL A 104 4.01 -20.02 -8.20
C VAL A 104 3.33 -20.99 -9.16
N GLU A 105 3.57 -22.28 -8.96
CA GLU A 105 2.94 -23.37 -9.72
C GLU A 105 1.93 -24.08 -8.83
N LEU A 106 0.67 -24.20 -9.26
CA LEU A 106 -0.39 -24.83 -8.47
C LEU A 106 -0.43 -26.34 -8.73
N THR A 107 -0.22 -27.16 -7.70
CA THR A 107 -0.25 -28.62 -7.78
C THR A 107 -1.69 -29.10 -7.60
N GLY A 108 -2.50 -29.01 -8.66
CA GLY A 108 -3.86 -29.56 -8.66
C GLY A 108 -4.86 -28.91 -9.62
N ALA A 109 -4.54 -27.72 -10.15
CA ALA A 109 -5.38 -27.08 -11.16
C ALA A 109 -5.14 -27.74 -12.54
N SER A 110 -5.98 -28.71 -12.90
CA SER A 110 -6.15 -29.10 -14.29
C SER A 110 -6.68 -27.89 -15.06
N THR A 111 -5.87 -27.29 -15.93
CA THR A 111 -6.34 -26.19 -16.78
C THR A 111 -7.16 -26.79 -17.93
N PRO A 112 -8.47 -26.51 -18.08
CA PRO A 112 -9.17 -26.83 -19.31
C PRO A 112 -8.74 -25.80 -20.34
N ARG A 113 -7.79 -26.14 -21.21
CA ARG A 113 -7.52 -25.34 -22.40
C ARG A 113 -8.52 -25.75 -23.49
N GLU A 114 -9.73 -25.21 -23.44
CA GLU A 114 -10.64 -25.26 -24.58
C GLU A 114 -10.12 -24.32 -25.68
N ARG A 115 -9.24 -24.84 -26.54
CA ARG A 115 -8.94 -24.17 -27.81
C ARG A 115 -10.11 -24.42 -28.76
N LYS A 116 -11.00 -23.44 -28.89
CA LYS A 116 -11.89 -23.34 -30.06
C LYS A 116 -11.04 -23.00 -31.27
N GLN A 117 -10.47 -24.02 -31.90
CA GLN A 117 -9.71 -23.90 -33.14
C GLN A 117 -10.68 -23.56 -34.27
N GLY A 118 -10.80 -22.26 -34.55
CA GLY A 118 -11.51 -21.73 -35.71
C GLY A 118 -10.87 -22.25 -36.99
N ARG A 119 -11.52 -23.26 -37.59
CA ARG A 119 -11.31 -23.69 -38.97
C ARG A 119 -11.72 -22.54 -39.89
N ILE A 120 -10.76 -21.94 -40.58
CA ILE A 120 -11.03 -21.13 -41.77
C ILE A 120 -10.57 -22.01 -42.96
N PRO A 121 -11.47 -22.60 -43.75
CA PRO A 121 -11.11 -23.14 -45.05
C PRO A 121 -10.81 -21.97 -46.01
N LEU A 122 -9.91 -22.26 -46.96
CA LEU A 122 -9.34 -21.36 -47.97
C LEU A 122 -10.36 -20.45 -48.67
#